data_AF-A0A534TZN1-F1
#
_entry.id   AF-A0A534TZN1-F1
#
_cell.length_a   1.000
_cell.length_b   1.000
_cell.length_c   1.000
_cell.angle_alpha   90.00
_cell.angle_beta   90.00
_cell.angle_gamma   90.00
#
_symmetry.space_group_name_H-M   'P 1'
#
loop_
_entity.id
_entity.type
_entity.pdbx_description
1 polymer ?
#
loop_
_entity_poly.entity_id
_entity_poly.type
_entity_poly.pdbx_seq_one_letter_code
_entity_poly.pdbx_strand_id
1 'polypeptide(L)' 'MWVNTAHPAYGRATAMRADAYHVALTVAMALAPLTVEPADAHGFVTAFLTRWGETGGHDGWREKRR' A
#
# COMPACT_ATOMS: atom_id res chain seq x y z
N MET A 1 0.96 7.77 9.54
CA MET A 1 -0.42 7.35 9.26
C MET A 1 -0.73 6.11 10.10
N TRP A 2 -1.81 6.11 10.88
CA TRP A 2 -2.20 4.96 11.69
C TRP A 2 -3.26 4.15 10.95
N VAL A 3 -3.09 2.83 10.86
CA VAL A 3 -4.06 1.91 10.24
C VAL A 3 -4.81 1.22 11.37
N ASN A 4 -6.14 1.29 11.34
CA ASN A 4 -6.98 0.63 12.34
C ASN A 4 -6.91 -0.90 12.14
N THR A 5 -6.05 -1.56 12.92
CA THR A 5 -5.84 -3.02 12.83
C THR A 5 -7.02 -3.83 13.37
N ALA A 6 -7.92 -3.21 14.14
CA ALA A 6 -9.17 -3.82 14.59
C ALA A 6 -10.26 -3.81 13.51
N HIS A 7 -10.05 -3.09 12.40
CA HIS A 7 -11.01 -3.00 11.32
C HIS A 7 -11.12 -4.35 10.56
N PRO A 8 -12.33 -4.85 10.24
CA PRO A 8 -12.50 -6.14 9.56
C PRO A 8 -11.77 -6.25 8.21
N ALA A 9 -11.62 -5.13 7.48
CA ALA A 9 -10.85 -5.13 6.23
C ALA A 9 -9.37 -5.42 6.43
N TYR A 10 -8.78 -4.93 7.53
CA TYR A 10 -7.40 -5.25 7.91
C TYR A 10 -7.27 -6.74 8.26
N GLY A 11 -8.22 -7.27 9.03
CA GLY A 11 -8.27 -8.71 9.35
C GLY A 11 -8.32 -9.60 8.10
N ARG A 12 -9.11 -9.22 7.09
CA ARG A 12 -9.15 -9.92 5.78
C ARG A 12 -7.82 -9.80 5.03
N ALA A 13 -7.20 -8.62 5.00
CA ALA A 13 -5.91 -8.43 4.35
C ALA A 13 -4.82 -9.31 4.99
N THR A 14 -4.76 -9.36 6.32
CA THR A 14 -3.85 -10.23 7.07
C THR A 14 -4.10 -11.71 6.77
N ALA A 15 -5.37 -12.14 6.74
CA ALA A 15 -5.73 -13.51 6.39
C ALA A 15 -5.27 -13.90 4.96
N MET A 16 -5.19 -12.94 4.06
CA MET A 16 -4.70 -13.10 2.68
C MET A 16 -3.19 -12.80 2.52
N ARG A 17 -2.46 -12.50 3.61
CA ARG A 17 -1.05 -12.05 3.57
C ARG A 17 -0.82 -10.82 2.67
N ALA A 18 -1.82 -9.95 2.62
CA ALA A 18 -1.85 -8.73 1.83
C ALA A 18 -1.84 -7.47 2.71
N ASP A 19 -1.33 -7.58 3.94
CA ASP A 19 -1.22 -6.48 4.91
C ASP A 19 -0.44 -5.28 4.34
N ALA A 20 0.77 -5.51 3.82
CA ALA A 20 1.59 -4.48 3.21
C ALA A 20 0.87 -3.77 2.04
N TYR A 21 0.18 -4.53 1.19
CA TYR A 21 -0.62 -3.99 0.09
C TYR A 21 -1.80 -3.14 0.60
N HIS A 22 -2.50 -3.61 1.64
CA HIS A 22 -3.61 -2.89 2.25
C HIS A 22 -3.16 -1.54 2.83
N VAL A 23 -2.00 -1.50 3.50
CA VAL A 23 -1.41 -0.25 3.98
C VAL A 23 -1.05 0.68 2.82
N ALA A 24 -0.34 0.17 1.80
CA ALA A 24 0.09 0.96 0.65
C ALA A 24 -1.10 1.57 -0.11
N LEU A 25 -2.16 0.79 -0.36
CA LEU A 25 -3.38 1.27 -1.00
C LEU A 25 -4.09 2.34 -0.15
N THR A 26 -4.17 2.14 1.16
CA THR A 26 -4.79 3.11 2.07
C THR A 26 -4.02 4.45 2.05
N VAL A 27 -2.69 4.39 2.07
CA VAL A 27 -1.82 5.58 1.94
C VAL A 27 -2.06 6.26 0.59
N ALA A 28 -2.06 5.51 -0.51
CA ALA A 28 -2.26 6.06 -1.85
C ALA A 28 -3.61 6.80 -1.96
N MET A 29 -4.69 6.20 -1.47
CA MET A 29 -6.02 6.83 -1.49
C MET A 29 -6.12 8.05 -0.58
N ALA A 30 -5.43 8.06 0.57
CA ALA A 30 -5.40 9.21 1.47
C ALA A 30 -4.60 10.39 0.89
N LEU A 31 -3.55 10.10 0.10
CA LEU A 31 -2.71 11.12 -0.52
C LEU A 31 -3.29 11.67 -1.83
N ALA A 32 -4.00 10.87 -2.61
CA ALA A 32 -4.55 11.28 -3.91
C ALA A 32 -5.25 12.66 -3.88
N PRO A 33 -6.23 12.95 -2.99
CA PRO A 33 -6.91 14.24 -2.98
C PRO A 33 -6.03 15.42 -2.52
N LEU A 34 -4.86 15.15 -1.95
CA LEU A 34 -3.89 16.17 -1.53
C LEU A 34 -2.81 16.44 -2.58
N THR A 35 -2.66 15.55 -3.55
CA THR A 35 -1.50 15.52 -4.45
C THR A 35 -1.85 15.81 -5.90
N VAL A 36 -3.09 15.51 -6.32
CA VAL A 36 -3.54 15.66 -7.71
C VAL A 36 -4.99 16.14 -7.78
N GLU A 37 -5.39 16.65 -8.94
CA GLU A 37 -6.79 16.97 -9.22
C GLU A 37 -7.66 15.69 -9.19
N PRO A 38 -8.97 15.79 -8.88
CA PRO A 38 -9.85 14.62 -8.77
C PRO A 38 -9.86 13.73 -10.03
N ALA A 39 -9.71 14.32 -11.23
CA ALA A 39 -9.65 13.59 -12.49
C ALA A 39 -8.43 12.66 -12.60
N ASP A 40 -7.34 12.98 -11.90
CA ASP A 40 -6.06 12.27 -11.97
C ASP A 40 -5.86 11.30 -10.79
N ALA A 41 -6.78 11.27 -9.82
CA ALA A 41 -6.66 10.46 -8.61
C ALA A 41 -6.41 8.97 -8.88
N HIS A 42 -7.08 8.40 -9.89
CA HIS A 42 -6.88 7.01 -10.28
C HIS A 42 -5.48 6.75 -10.87
N GLY A 43 -5.00 7.69 -11.70
CA GLY A 43 -3.66 7.63 -12.28
C GLY A 43 -2.59 7.72 -11.19
N PHE A 44 -2.78 8.61 -10.23
CA PHE A 44 -1.91 8.74 -9.06
C PHE A 44 -1.83 7.45 -8.24
N VAL A 45 -2.97 6.86 -7.86
CA VAL A 45 -2.99 5.61 -7.06
C VAL A 45 -2.29 4.47 -7.80
N THR A 46 -2.51 4.35 -9.11
CA THR A 46 -1.88 3.32 -9.94
C THR A 46 -0.35 3.51 -9.98
N ALA A 47 0.11 4.71 -10.29
CA ALA A 47 1.54 5.03 -10.34
C ALA A 47 2.23 4.83 -8.98
N PHE A 48 1.57 5.22 -7.88
CA PHE A 48 2.06 5.00 -6.52
C PHE A 48 2.27 3.51 -6.23
N LEU A 49 1.27 2.67 -6.51
CA LEU A 49 1.34 1.24 -6.23
C LEU A 49 2.37 0.52 -7.13
N THR A 50 2.48 0.92 -8.39
CA THR A 50 3.54 0.43 -9.28
C THR A 50 4.91 0.71 -8.67
N ARG A 51 5.17 1.96 -8.29
CA ARG A 51 6.47 2.36 -7.73
C ARG A 51 6.77 1.68 -6.38
N TRP A 52 5.75 1.53 -5.55
CA TRP A 52 5.87 0.83 -4.28
C TRP A 52 6.21 -0.65 -4.47
N GLY A 53 5.53 -1.34 -5.39
CA GLY A 53 5.78 -2.75 -5.71
C GLY A 53 7.18 -3.00 -6.26
N GLU A 54 7.72 -2.09 -7.06
CA GLU A 54 9.11 -2.13 -7.54
C GLU A 54 10.13 -2.02 -6.39
N THR A 55 9.81 -1.28 -5.33
CA THR A 55 10.74 -1.00 -4.23
C THR A 55 10.77 -2.14 -3.20
N GLY A 56 9.63 -2.80 -2.95
CA GLY A 56 9.51 -3.90 -1.97
C GLY A 56 10.21 -5.21 -2.35
N GLY A 57 10.68 -5.35 -3.59
CA GLY A 57 11.41 -6.55 -4.05
C GLY A 57 12.83 -6.69 -3.49
N HIS A 58 13.42 -5.63 -2.91
CA HIS A 58 14.81 -5.63 -2.48
C HIS A 58 15.00 -6.04 -1.00
N ASP A 59 13.99 -5.83 -0.15
CA ASP A 59 14.09 -6.07 1.30
C ASP A 59 13.79 -7.52 1.70
N GLY A 60 12.97 -8.25 0.91
CA GLY A 60 12.65 -9.66 1.16
C GLY A 60 13.79 -10.65 0.88
N TRP A 61 14.87 -10.21 0.22
CA TRP A 61 16.01 -11.07 -0.13
C TRP A 61 17.14 -11.08 0.90
N ARG A 62 17.16 -10.17 1.89
CA ARG A 62 18.23 -10.09 2.90
C ARG A 62 18.00 -10.91 4.17
N GLU A 63 16.77 -11.32 4.48
CA GLU A 63 16.46 -12.10 5.70
C GLU A 63 16.78 -13.60 5.55
N LYS A 64 16.89 -14.14 4.32
CA LYS A 64 17.05 -15.60 4.10
C LYS A 64 18.51 -16.11 4.10
N ARG A 65 19.46 -15.31 4.59
CA ARG A 65 20.91 -15.61 4.55
C ARG A 65 21.65 -15.41 5.88
N ARG A 66 20.98 -15.57 7.02
CA ARG A 66 21.63 -15.70 8.34
C ARG A 66 21.20 -16.97 9.06
#